data_AF-A0A0K9PF76-F1
#
_entry.id   AF-A0A0K9PF76-F1
#
_cell.length_a   1.000
_cell.length_b   1.000
_cell.length_c   1.000
_cell.angle_alpha   90.00
_cell.angle_beta   90.00
_cell.angle_gamma   90.00
#
_symmetry.space_group_name_H-M   'P 1'
#
loop_
_entity.id
_entity.type
_entity.pdbx_description
1 polymer ?
#
loop_
_entity_poly.entity_id
_entity_poly.type
_entity_poly.pdbx_seq_one_letter_code
_entity_poly.pdbx_strand_id
1 'polypeptide(L)'
;MSKAMAQQLAMSRRERKLSLQQDVDHLKRKLLKEKNIHRALERAFTRPLGCLPRLPPYLRLYTSELLAEVALLEEEVARLEEQVVCFRQKLLICQEETTPTAKKKKKKKIV
;
A
#
# COMPACT_ATOMS: atom_id res chain seq x y z
N MET A 1 -63.27 -6.26 12.59
CA MET A 1 -62.07 -5.42 12.38
C MET A 1 -62.47 -4.24 11.51
N SER A 2 -62.32 -2.99 11.97
CA SER A 2 -62.88 -1.83 11.25
C SER A 2 -62.07 -1.47 10.00
N LYS A 3 -62.74 -0.90 8.99
CA LYS A 3 -62.14 -0.48 7.71
C LYS A 3 -61.01 0.54 7.89
N ALA A 4 -61.10 1.38 8.92
CA ALA A 4 -60.10 2.39 9.27
C ALA A 4 -58.78 1.76 9.79
N MET A 5 -58.86 0.71 10.60
CA MET A 5 -57.68 0.03 11.15
C MET A 5 -56.86 -0.67 10.05
N ALA A 6 -57.54 -1.25 9.04
CA ALA A 6 -56.89 -1.84 7.87
C ALA A 6 -56.18 -0.78 6.99
N GLN A 7 -56.77 0.41 6.83
CA GLN A 7 -56.15 1.52 6.10
C GLN A 7 -54.90 2.04 6.81
N GLN A 8 -54.93 2.18 8.15
CA GLN A 8 -53.78 2.64 8.92
C GLN A 8 -52.59 1.68 8.84
N LEU A 9 -52.84 0.37 8.91
CA LEU A 9 -51.81 -0.65 8.71
C LEU A 9 -51.22 -0.62 7.29
N ALA A 10 -52.04 -0.38 6.27
CA ALA A 10 -51.56 -0.27 4.89
C ALA A 10 -50.67 0.97 4.69
N MET A 11 -51.02 2.10 5.30
CA MET A 11 -50.21 3.32 5.26
C MET A 11 -48.86 3.13 5.97
N SER A 12 -48.88 2.57 7.19
CA SER A 12 -47.64 2.26 7.93
C SER A 12 -46.71 1.33 7.15
N ARG A 13 -47.26 0.32 6.45
CA ARG A 13 -46.47 -0.57 5.58
C ARG A 13 -45.85 0.17 4.40
N ARG A 14 -46.56 1.12 3.79
CA ARG A 14 -46.06 1.93 2.68
C ARG A 14 -44.94 2.88 3.13
N GLU A 15 -45.13 3.56 4.25
CA GLU A 15 -44.13 4.44 4.86
C GLU A 15 -42.85 3.67 5.20
N ARG A 16 -43.00 2.49 5.83
CA ARG A 16 -41.85 1.63 6.12
C ARG A 16 -41.13 1.17 4.86
N LYS A 17 -41.87 0.80 3.80
CA LYS A 17 -41.27 0.44 2.51
C LYS A 17 -40.49 1.61 1.90
N LEU A 18 -41.03 2.82 1.98
CA LEU A 18 -40.40 4.02 1.44
C LEU A 18 -39.13 4.39 2.22
N SER A 19 -39.18 4.33 3.56
CA SER A 19 -38.00 4.54 4.42
C SER A 19 -36.90 3.53 4.14
N LEU A 20 -37.25 2.24 4.02
CA LEU A 20 -36.26 1.21 3.68
C LEU A 20 -35.64 1.44 2.29
N GLN A 21 -36.42 1.90 1.32
CA GLN A 21 -35.90 2.22 -0.01
C GLN A 21 -34.88 3.37 0.05
N GLN A 22 -35.19 4.42 0.83
CA GLN A 22 -34.28 5.54 1.05
C GLN A 22 -32.99 5.10 1.73
N ASP A 23 -33.08 4.22 2.72
CA ASP A 23 -31.91 3.66 3.42
C ASP A 23 -31.05 2.82 2.49
N VAL A 24 -31.65 1.97 1.65
CA VAL A 24 -30.93 1.19 0.63
C VAL A 24 -30.16 2.11 -0.31
N ASP A 25 -30.78 3.19 -0.77
CA ASP A 25 -30.12 4.12 -1.69
C ASP A 25 -29.01 4.92 -0.99
N HIS A 26 -29.19 5.27 0.29
CA HIS A 26 -28.14 5.84 1.11
C HIS A 26 -26.95 4.89 1.29
N LEU A 27 -27.21 3.63 1.61
CA LEU A 27 -26.19 2.60 1.77
C LEU A 27 -25.44 2.34 0.47
N LYS A 28 -26.11 2.30 -0.69
CA LYS A 28 -25.46 2.20 -2.00
C LYS A 28 -24.48 3.34 -2.26
N ARG A 29 -24.86 4.58 -1.94
CA ARG A 29 -23.96 5.75 -2.07
C ARG A 29 -22.75 5.64 -1.14
N LYS A 30 -22.92 5.18 0.10
CA LYS A 30 -21.80 4.95 1.03
C LYS A 30 -20.87 3.86 0.52
N LEU A 31 -21.42 2.75 0.05
CA LEU A 31 -20.64 1.64 -0.49
C LEU A 31 -19.80 2.07 -1.71
N LEU A 32 -20.37 2.90 -2.60
CA LEU A 32 -19.63 3.42 -3.74
C LEU A 32 -18.43 4.28 -3.31
N LYS A 33 -18.62 5.16 -2.32
CA LYS A 33 -17.53 5.97 -1.77
C LYS A 33 -16.42 5.10 -1.19
N GLU A 34 -16.80 4.10 -0.40
CA GLU A 34 -15.84 3.18 0.21
C GLU A 34 -15.06 2.38 -0.85
N LYS A 35 -15.74 1.85 -1.87
CA LYS A 35 -15.09 1.15 -2.99
C LYS A 35 -14.11 2.06 -3.75
N ASN A 36 -14.47 3.32 -3.95
CA ASN A 36 -13.60 4.28 -4.62
C ASN A 36 -12.37 4.63 -3.78
N ILE A 37 -12.52 4.73 -2.45
CA ILE A 37 -11.41 4.92 -1.52
C ILE A 37 -10.51 3.67 -1.54
N HIS A 38 -11.08 2.48 -1.36
CA HIS A 38 -10.34 1.23 -1.40
C HIS A 38 -9.54 1.09 -2.71
N ARG A 39 -10.16 1.36 -3.88
CA ARG A 39 -9.46 1.33 -5.17
C ARG A 39 -8.36 2.39 -5.28
N ALA A 40 -8.48 3.53 -4.62
CA ALA A 40 -7.42 4.53 -4.58
C ALA A 40 -6.24 4.07 -3.71
N LEU A 41 -6.54 3.45 -2.55
CA LEU A 41 -5.53 2.87 -1.67
C LEU A 41 -4.80 1.70 -2.33
N GLU A 42 -5.52 0.79 -2.99
CA GLU A 42 -4.91 -0.30 -3.77
C GLU A 42 -3.91 0.25 -4.78
N ARG A 43 -4.31 1.27 -5.57
CA ARG A 43 -3.40 1.92 -6.52
C ARG A 43 -2.19 2.57 -5.85
N ALA A 44 -2.37 3.13 -4.66
CA ALA A 44 -1.28 3.69 -3.88
C ALA A 44 -0.29 2.60 -3.45
N PHE A 45 -0.76 1.43 -3.00
CA PHE A 45 0.10 0.36 -2.51
C PHE A 45 0.68 -0.54 -3.61
N THR A 46 0.07 -0.61 -4.79
CA THR A 46 0.60 -1.38 -5.93
C THR A 46 1.59 -0.60 -6.80
N ARG A 47 1.88 0.66 -6.45
CA ARG A 47 2.84 1.48 -7.21
C ARG A 47 4.29 1.02 -6.95
N PRO A 48 5.25 1.37 -7.81
CA PRO A 48 6.67 1.19 -7.50
C PRO A 48 7.05 1.96 -6.24
N LEU A 49 7.78 1.31 -5.33
CA LEU A 49 8.25 1.90 -4.07
C LEU A 49 9.04 3.18 -4.33
N GLY A 50 8.83 4.20 -3.49
CA GLY A 50 9.49 5.51 -3.62
C GLY A 50 8.85 6.46 -4.64
N CYS A 51 7.83 6.04 -5.39
CA CYS A 51 7.00 6.98 -6.16
C CYS A 51 5.92 7.61 -5.25
N LEU A 52 5.43 8.82 -5.55
CA LEU A 52 4.28 9.38 -4.80
C LEU A 52 2.96 8.74 -5.27
N PRO A 53 2.04 8.33 -4.38
CA PRO A 53 0.76 7.78 -4.78
C PRO A 53 -0.14 8.84 -5.44
N ARG A 54 -0.77 8.49 -6.57
CA ARG A 54 -1.77 9.34 -7.22
C ARG A 54 -3.12 9.21 -6.50
N LEU A 55 -3.37 10.14 -5.59
CA LEU A 55 -4.56 10.11 -4.73
C LEU A 55 -5.66 11.04 -5.25
N PRO A 56 -6.93 10.60 -5.21
CA PRO A 56 -8.05 11.47 -5.54
C PRO A 56 -8.26 12.55 -4.46
N PRO A 57 -8.76 13.76 -4.82
CA PRO A 57 -8.99 14.85 -3.86
C PRO A 57 -10.06 14.59 -2.80
N TYR A 58 -10.91 13.57 -3.03
CA TYR A 58 -11.98 13.18 -2.09
C TYR A 58 -11.50 12.21 -1.01
N LEU A 59 -10.23 11.83 -1.00
CA LEU A 59 -9.65 11.04 0.08
C LEU A 59 -9.59 11.90 1.36
N ARG A 60 -9.71 11.27 2.53
CA ARG A 60 -9.52 11.99 3.80
C ARG A 60 -8.09 12.53 3.86
N LEU A 61 -7.94 13.80 4.24
CA LEU A 61 -6.66 14.50 4.27
C LEU A 61 -5.61 13.72 5.06
N TYR A 62 -5.95 13.29 6.28
CA TYR A 62 -5.07 12.48 7.12
C TYR A 62 -4.57 11.20 6.43
N THR A 63 -5.43 10.51 5.69
CA THR A 63 -5.03 9.31 4.94
C THR A 63 -4.08 9.67 3.78
N SER A 64 -4.29 10.81 3.14
CA SER A 64 -3.41 11.29 2.07
C SER A 64 -2.02 11.67 2.58
N GLU A 65 -1.95 12.32 3.73
CA GLU A 65 -0.69 12.71 4.39
C GLU A 65 0.13 11.47 4.77
N LEU A 66 -0.50 10.49 5.43
CA LEU A 66 0.17 9.23 5.79
C LEU A 66 0.72 8.49 4.57
N LEU A 67 -0.03 8.45 3.47
CA LEU A 67 0.43 7.78 2.25
C LEU A 67 1.62 8.50 1.59
N ALA A 68 1.69 9.83 1.71
CA ALA A 68 2.84 10.60 1.26
C ALA A 68 4.06 10.36 2.16
N GLU A 69 3.85 10.31 3.49
CA GLU A 69 4.91 9.98 4.45
C GLU A 69 5.49 8.59 4.18
N VAL A 70 4.64 7.58 3.99
CA VAL A 70 5.08 6.21 3.63
C VAL A 70 5.90 6.22 2.33
N ALA A 71 5.51 7.00 1.32
CA ALA A 71 6.27 7.10 0.07
C ALA A 71 7.70 7.66 0.28
N LEU A 72 7.84 8.68 1.12
CA LEU A 72 9.14 9.25 1.47
C LEU A 72 10.00 8.26 2.25
N LEU A 73 9.39 7.49 3.17
CA LEU A 73 10.09 6.46 3.92
C LEU A 73 10.56 5.32 3.01
N GLU A 74 9.75 4.91 2.04
CA GLU A 74 10.16 3.91 1.03
C GLU A 74 11.40 4.36 0.25
N GLU A 75 11.46 5.63 -0.16
CA GLU A 75 12.61 6.20 -0.88
C GLU A 75 13.86 6.21 0.01
N GLU A 76 13.75 6.62 1.27
CA GLU A 76 14.87 6.63 2.20
C GLU A 76 15.39 5.21 2.50
N VAL A 77 14.49 4.24 2.67
CA VAL A 77 14.87 2.82 2.84
C VAL A 77 15.63 2.32 1.62
N ALA A 78 15.13 2.57 0.40
CA ALA A 78 15.81 2.16 -0.82
C ALA A 78 17.22 2.75 -0.95
N ARG A 79 17.39 4.04 -0.60
CA ARG A 79 18.70 4.71 -0.58
C ARG A 79 19.67 4.11 0.45
N LEU A 80 19.16 3.73 1.62
CA LEU A 80 19.96 3.08 2.66
C LEU A 80 20.37 1.66 2.24
N GLU A 81 19.47 0.91 1.62
CA GLU A 81 19.76 -0.42 1.09
C GLU A 81 20.85 -0.39 0.02
N GLU A 82 20.82 0.59 -0.89
CA GLU A 82 21.87 0.78 -1.90
C GLU A 82 23.25 1.04 -1.26
N GLN A 83 23.31 1.86 -0.20
CA GLN A 83 24.54 2.10 0.55
C GLN A 83 25.05 0.83 1.22
N VAL A 84 24.18 0.02 1.83
CA VAL A 84 24.56 -1.26 2.44
C VAL A 84 25.18 -2.21 1.41
N VAL A 85 24.58 -2.29 0.21
CA VAL A 85 25.14 -3.08 -0.90
C VAL A 85 26.52 -2.56 -1.30
N CYS A 86 26.68 -1.24 -1.46
CA CYS A 86 27.96 -0.61 -1.80
C CYS A 86 29.04 -0.89 -0.74
N PHE A 87 28.72 -0.78 0.55
CA PHE A 87 29.67 -1.09 1.62
C PHE A 87 30.07 -2.56 1.64
N ARG A 88 29.14 -3.49 1.41
CA ARG A 88 29.45 -4.92 1.31
C ARG A 88 30.39 -5.23 0.14
N GLN A 89 30.16 -4.61 -1.01
CA GLN A 89 31.04 -4.77 -2.18
C GLN A 89 32.44 -4.23 -1.90
N LYS A 90 32.56 -3.03 -1.31
CA LYS A 90 33.86 -2.45 -0.92
C LYS A 90 34.59 -3.36 0.06
N LEU A 91 33.91 -3.90 1.07
CA LEU A 91 34.51 -4.84 2.02
C LEU A 91 35.01 -6.12 1.33
N LEU A 92 34.25 -6.67 0.37
CA LEU A 92 34.64 -7.87 -0.37
C LEU A 92 35.90 -7.62 -1.21
N ILE A 93 35.94 -6.51 -1.95
CA ILE A 93 37.12 -6.11 -2.74
C ILE A 93 38.35 -5.93 -1.83
N CYS A 94 38.18 -5.24 -0.69
CA CYS A 94 39.25 -5.06 0.28
C CYS A 94 39.75 -6.39 0.88
N GLN A 95 38.89 -7.40 1.05
CA GLN A 95 39.30 -8.71 1.56
C GLN A 95 40.09 -9.52 0.54
N GLU A 96 39.71 -9.49 -0.74
CA GLU A 96 40.41 -10.20 -1.81
C GLU A 96 41.87 -9.72 -1.97
N GLU A 97 42.11 -8.41 -1.83
CA GLU A 97 43.46 -7.82 -1.85
C GLU A 97 44.35 -8.28 -0.68
N THR A 98 43.76 -8.77 0.42
CA THR A 98 44.52 -9.22 1.61
C THR A 98 44.89 -10.71 1.60
N THR A 99 44.55 -11.48 0.56
CA THR A 99 45.00 -12.88 0.43
C THR A 99 46.22 -12.99 -0.50
N PRO A 100 47.46 -13.11 0.03
CA PRO A 100 48.63 -13.34 -0.82
C PRO A 100 48.56 -14.76 -1.42
N THR A 101 48.37 -14.84 -2.74
CA THR A 101 48.48 -16.10 -3.48
C THR A 101 49.87 -16.72 -3.27
N ALA A 102 49.94 -17.78 -2.46
CA ALA A 102 51.16 -18.52 -2.17
C ALA A 102 51.62 -19.33 -3.39
N LYS A 103 52.35 -18.70 -4.33
CA LYS A 103 53.09 -19.40 -5.39
C LYS A 103 54.38 -20.02 -4.80
N LYS A 104 54.31 -21.27 -4.33
CA LYS A 104 55.48 -22.04 -3.87
C LYS A 104 56.45 -22.33 -5.02
N LYS A 105 57.69 -21.86 -4.87
CA LYS A 105 58.87 -22.14 -5.71
C LYS A 105 59.14 -23.65 -5.83
N LYS A 106 59.23 -24.19 -7.04
CA LYS A 106 60.05 -25.40 -7.31
C LYS A 106 61.41 -24.95 -7.85
N LYS A 107 62.42 -24.91 -6.97
CA LYS A 107 63.83 -24.88 -7.39
C LYS A 107 64.11 -26.20 -8.11
N LYS A 108 64.30 -26.16 -9.44
CA LYS A 108 64.96 -27.25 -10.17
C LYS A 108 66.42 -27.25 -9.74
N LYS A 109 66.82 -28.28 -9.00
CA LYS A 109 68.20 -28.65 -8.70
C LYS A 109 68.44 -29.93 -9.51
N ILE A 110 69.09 -29.83 -10.67
CA ILE A 110 69.55 -31.01 -11.41
C ILE A 110 70.87 -30.63 -12.10
N VAL A 111 71.94 -31.21 -11.52
CA VAL A 111 73.26 -31.62 -12.06
C VAL A 111 74.06 -30.59 -12.85
#